data_AF-A0A5J6SRN0-F1
#
_entry.id   AF-A0A5J6SRN0-F1
#
_cell.length_a   1.000
_cell.length_b   1.000
_cell.length_c   1.000
_cell.angle_alpha   90.00
_cell.angle_beta   90.00
_cell.angle_gamma   90.00
#
_symmetry.space_group_name_H-M   'P 1'
#
loop_
_entity.id
_entity.type
_entity.pdbx_description
1 polymer ?
#
loop_
_entity_poly.entity_id
_entity_poly.type
_entity_poly.pdbx_seq_one_letter_code
_entity_poly.pdbx_strand_id
1 'polypeptide(L)'
;MIDKYLVSNCLFIIDDFNERYKNVSNEELKIISNTEYSEADMVVRLGYPFRQMATFNMQGKSKEAGNDIVVKSKDFKIEVKLLRNYKSSTGVANSSVWSEIERDFSWLSEEIERGFKGKRAFVVGWFNVVERFSQIVQLGKGRGSTPDIDHRRMGFFPFLYNISEKTKDIKYKYISAYEELEVNSLYLNSGSVKCMFFGAPTDVFHIAVFW
;
A
#
# COMPACT_ATOMS: atom_id res chain seq x y z
N MET A 1 -6.78 12.61 -14.48
CA MET A 1 -5.65 12.17 -13.65
C MET A 1 -6.17 11.07 -12.75
N ILE A 2 -5.37 10.02 -12.57
CA ILE A 2 -5.79 8.74 -11.96
C ILE A 2 -6.15 8.89 -10.48
N ASP A 3 -5.44 9.78 -9.78
CA ASP A 3 -5.67 10.24 -8.42
C ASP A 3 -7.14 10.56 -8.14
N LYS A 4 -7.84 11.31 -8.99
CA LYS A 4 -9.23 11.71 -8.75
C LYS A 4 -10.19 10.52 -8.63
N TYR A 5 -9.92 9.44 -9.37
CA TYR A 5 -10.70 8.21 -9.28
C TYR A 5 -10.34 7.40 -8.04
N LEU A 6 -9.05 7.34 -7.71
CA LEU A 6 -8.54 6.56 -6.60
C LEU A 6 -8.86 7.20 -5.25
N VAL A 7 -8.71 8.52 -5.09
CA VAL A 7 -8.99 9.27 -3.85
C VAL A 7 -10.39 8.99 -3.35
N SER A 8 -11.42 9.23 -4.19
CA SER A 8 -12.81 9.00 -3.80
C SER A 8 -13.07 7.53 -3.48
N ASN A 9 -12.49 6.61 -4.24
CA ASN A 9 -12.69 5.18 -4.02
C ASN A 9 -12.02 4.69 -2.74
N CYS A 10 -10.83 5.20 -2.41
CA CYS A 10 -10.14 4.87 -1.17
C CYS A 10 -10.97 5.28 0.05
N LEU A 11 -11.58 6.47 0.00
CA LEU A 11 -12.48 6.94 1.06
C LEU A 11 -13.69 6.00 1.22
N PHE A 12 -14.36 5.63 0.12
CA PHE A 12 -15.49 4.69 0.19
C PHE A 12 -15.10 3.30 0.71
N ILE A 13 -13.90 2.81 0.35
CA ILE A 13 -13.41 1.51 0.87
C ILE A 13 -13.19 1.59 2.38
N ILE A 14 -12.59 2.67 2.88
CA ILE A 14 -12.36 2.85 4.32
C ILE A 14 -13.69 2.95 5.07
N ASP A 15 -14.63 3.76 4.57
CA ASP A 15 -15.96 3.90 5.18
C ASP A 15 -16.73 2.57 5.22
N ASP A 16 -16.71 1.78 4.13
CA ASP A 16 -17.32 0.45 4.06
C ASP A 16 -16.71 -0.50 5.09
N PHE A 17 -15.39 -0.49 5.25
CA PHE A 17 -14.71 -1.35 6.21
C PHE A 17 -15.00 -0.93 7.65
N ASN A 18 -14.99 0.37 7.92
CA ASN A 18 -15.33 0.92 9.22
C ASN A 18 -16.74 0.51 9.63
N GLU A 19 -17.73 0.65 8.73
CA GLU A 19 -19.11 0.26 9.02
C GLU A 19 -19.27 -1.25 9.15
N ARG A 20 -18.67 -2.03 8.24
CA ARG A 20 -18.75 -3.49 8.23
C ARG A 20 -18.18 -4.13 9.49
N TYR A 21 -17.09 -3.57 10.03
CA TYR A 21 -16.34 -4.14 11.15
C TYR A 21 -16.48 -3.35 12.46
N LYS A 22 -17.41 -2.38 12.55
CA LYS A 22 -17.58 -1.48 13.72
C LYS A 22 -17.72 -2.17 15.08
N ASN A 23 -18.26 -3.38 15.11
CA ASN A 23 -18.51 -4.16 16.33
C ASN A 23 -17.61 -5.40 16.43
N VAL A 24 -16.59 -5.50 15.59
CA VAL A 24 -15.66 -6.63 15.56
C VAL A 24 -14.45 -6.29 16.42
N SER A 25 -14.04 -7.22 17.29
CA SER A 25 -12.84 -7.02 18.11
C SER A 25 -11.57 -6.97 17.26
N ASN A 26 -10.51 -6.36 17.78
CA ASN A 26 -9.25 -6.28 17.05
C ASN A 26 -8.64 -7.68 16.80
N GLU A 27 -8.83 -8.61 17.74
CA GLU A 27 -8.42 -10.01 17.64
C GLU A 27 -9.14 -10.74 16.50
N GLU A 28 -10.46 -10.57 16.40
CA GLU A 28 -11.27 -11.14 15.31
C GLU A 28 -10.92 -10.49 13.97
N LEU A 29 -10.76 -9.17 13.94
CA LEU A 29 -10.38 -8.43 12.74
C LEU A 29 -9.02 -8.88 12.21
N LYS A 30 -8.09 -9.22 13.09
CA LYS A 30 -6.79 -9.81 12.73
C LYS A 30 -6.90 -11.21 12.15
N ILE A 31 -7.92 -11.99 12.53
CA ILE A 31 -8.20 -13.29 11.89
C ILE A 31 -8.72 -13.02 10.48
N ILE A 32 -9.77 -12.20 10.36
CA ILE A 32 -10.40 -11.80 9.09
C ILE A 32 -9.36 -11.27 8.10
N SER A 33 -8.48 -10.35 8.54
CA SER A 33 -7.44 -9.76 7.69
C SER A 33 -6.46 -10.79 7.11
N ASN A 34 -6.25 -11.90 7.82
CA ASN A 34 -5.30 -12.93 7.43
C ASN A 34 -5.94 -14.04 6.59
N THR A 35 -7.22 -14.34 6.81
CA THR A 35 -7.88 -15.52 6.23
C THR A 35 -8.96 -15.21 5.20
N GLU A 36 -9.61 -14.05 5.29
CA GLU A 36 -10.83 -13.77 4.52
C GLU A 36 -10.69 -12.65 3.50
N TYR A 37 -9.64 -11.82 3.59
CA TYR A 37 -9.39 -10.73 2.65
C TYR A 37 -8.10 -10.94 1.87
N SER A 38 -8.18 -10.82 0.56
CA SER A 38 -7.07 -11.03 -0.37
C SER A 38 -6.77 -9.79 -1.21
N GLU A 39 -5.59 -9.78 -1.84
CA GLU A 39 -5.20 -8.73 -2.79
C GLU A 39 -6.18 -8.62 -3.97
N ALA A 40 -6.74 -9.76 -4.41
CA ALA A 40 -7.76 -9.78 -5.46
C ALA A 40 -9.04 -9.02 -5.04
N ASP A 41 -9.47 -9.14 -3.78
CA ASP A 41 -10.62 -8.38 -3.27
C ASP A 41 -10.36 -6.87 -3.29
N MET A 42 -9.14 -6.46 -2.97
CA MET A 42 -8.70 -5.07 -3.03
C MET A 42 -8.66 -4.57 -4.48
N VAL A 43 -8.12 -5.37 -5.41
CA VAL A 43 -8.08 -5.08 -6.85
C VAL A 43 -9.50 -4.85 -7.40
N VAL A 44 -10.46 -5.72 -7.10
CA VAL A 44 -11.86 -5.54 -7.55
C VAL A 44 -12.45 -4.25 -6.99
N ARG A 45 -12.30 -4.01 -5.69
CA ARG A 45 -12.84 -2.79 -5.04
C ARG A 45 -12.23 -1.53 -5.63
N LEU A 46 -10.91 -1.51 -5.84
CA LEU A 46 -10.22 -0.39 -6.47
C LEU A 46 -10.65 -0.17 -7.92
N GLY A 47 -10.93 -1.24 -8.65
CA GLY A 47 -11.34 -1.17 -10.06
C GLY A 47 -12.81 -0.86 -10.28
N TYR A 48 -13.67 -1.05 -9.27
CA TYR A 48 -15.13 -0.93 -9.39
C TYR A 48 -15.62 0.40 -10.00
N PRO A 49 -15.07 1.59 -9.67
CA PRO A 49 -15.49 2.85 -10.27
C PRO A 49 -15.29 2.92 -11.79
N PHE A 50 -14.37 2.13 -12.34
CA PHE A 50 -14.12 2.07 -13.79
C PHE A 50 -15.08 1.13 -14.52
N ARG A 51 -15.83 0.28 -13.79
CA ARG A 51 -16.84 -0.65 -14.31
C ARG A 51 -16.28 -1.46 -15.49
N GLN A 52 -17.02 -1.47 -16.61
CA GLN A 52 -16.70 -2.19 -17.84
C GLN A 52 -15.40 -1.71 -18.52
N MET A 53 -14.82 -0.58 -18.08
CA MET A 53 -13.59 -0.04 -18.67
C MET A 53 -12.33 -0.68 -18.06
N ALA A 54 -12.43 -1.32 -16.91
CA ALA A 54 -11.30 -1.97 -16.25
C ALA A 54 -11.12 -3.40 -16.77
N THR A 55 -9.88 -3.76 -17.06
CA THR A 55 -9.41 -5.14 -17.21
C THR A 55 -8.63 -5.52 -15.96
N PHE A 56 -8.95 -6.68 -15.38
CA PHE A 56 -8.33 -7.20 -14.17
C PHE A 56 -7.37 -8.34 -14.52
N ASN A 57 -6.09 -8.20 -14.17
CA ASN A 57 -5.06 -9.20 -14.45
C ASN A 57 -4.63 -9.90 -13.15
N MET A 58 -5.36 -10.95 -12.75
CA MET A 58 -5.13 -11.66 -11.48
C MET A 58 -4.28 -12.93 -11.62
N GLN A 59 -3.81 -13.28 -12.81
CA GLN A 59 -3.07 -14.52 -13.06
C GLN A 59 -1.55 -14.27 -13.00
N GLY A 60 -0.94 -14.64 -11.88
CA GLY A 60 0.49 -14.45 -11.56
C GLY A 60 1.50 -15.27 -12.38
N LYS A 61 1.28 -15.47 -13.69
CA LYS A 61 2.26 -16.10 -14.58
C LYS A 61 2.84 -15.03 -15.50
N SER A 62 3.91 -14.41 -14.96
CA SER A 62 4.73 -13.30 -15.47
C SER A 62 4.10 -11.90 -15.40
N LYS A 63 4.78 -11.01 -14.67
CA LYS A 63 4.53 -9.54 -14.69
C LYS A 63 4.80 -8.89 -16.05
N GLU A 64 5.22 -9.69 -17.03
CA GLU A 64 5.31 -9.29 -18.44
C GLU A 64 3.92 -9.09 -19.08
N ALA A 65 2.84 -9.59 -18.45
CA ALA A 65 1.47 -9.54 -18.98
C ALA A 65 0.57 -8.40 -18.43
N GLY A 66 1.01 -7.60 -17.47
CA GLY A 66 0.34 -6.33 -17.12
C GLY A 66 0.06 -6.10 -15.64
N ASN A 67 -0.23 -4.83 -15.33
CA ASN A 67 -0.64 -4.36 -14.01
C ASN A 67 -2.02 -4.90 -13.61
N ASP A 68 -2.30 -4.94 -12.30
CA ASP A 68 -3.51 -5.56 -11.75
C ASP A 68 -4.81 -4.97 -12.32
N ILE A 69 -4.84 -3.65 -12.53
CA ILE A 69 -5.98 -2.95 -13.15
C ILE A 69 -5.49 -2.11 -14.33
N VAL A 70 -6.08 -2.34 -15.50
CA VAL A 70 -5.80 -1.56 -16.71
C VAL A 70 -7.09 -0.95 -17.26
N VAL A 71 -7.09 0.37 -17.44
CA VAL A 71 -8.21 1.13 -18.06
C VAL A 71 -7.72 1.72 -19.38
N LYS A 72 -7.76 0.90 -20.44
CA LYS A 72 -7.16 1.24 -21.75
C LYS A 72 -7.67 2.56 -22.32
N SER A 73 -8.97 2.82 -22.19
CA SER A 73 -9.62 4.04 -22.70
C SER A 73 -9.13 5.34 -22.03
N LYS A 74 -8.49 5.25 -20.86
CA LYS A 74 -7.89 6.39 -20.15
C LYS A 74 -6.36 6.29 -20.07
N ASP A 75 -5.77 5.26 -20.67
CA ASP A 75 -4.36 4.90 -20.51
C ASP A 75 -3.98 4.84 -19.02
N PHE A 76 -4.82 4.19 -18.18
CA PHE A 76 -4.47 3.96 -16.78
C PHE A 76 -3.93 2.55 -16.56
N LYS A 77 -2.90 2.45 -15.71
CA LYS A 77 -2.41 1.19 -15.17
C LYS A 77 -2.20 1.34 -13.66
N ILE A 78 -2.71 0.40 -12.88
CA ILE A 78 -2.65 0.42 -11.42
C ILE A 78 -2.09 -0.91 -10.96
N GLU A 79 -1.01 -0.84 -10.20
CA GLU A 79 -0.48 -1.95 -9.41
C GLU A 79 -1.05 -1.87 -8.00
N VAL A 80 -1.42 -3.01 -7.41
CA VAL A 80 -2.04 -3.10 -6.10
C VAL A 80 -1.25 -4.07 -5.22
N LYS A 81 -1.01 -3.67 -3.98
CA LYS A 81 -0.41 -4.54 -2.97
C LYS A 81 -1.23 -4.55 -1.69
N LEU A 82 -1.65 -5.74 -1.27
CA LEU A 82 -2.19 -5.95 0.07
C LEU A 82 -1.06 -6.35 1.02
N LEU A 83 -0.76 -5.48 1.99
CA LEU A 83 0.19 -5.80 3.05
C LEU A 83 -0.53 -6.51 4.19
N ARG A 84 0.05 -7.63 4.62
CA ARG A 84 -0.43 -8.39 5.77
C ARG A 84 0.72 -9.07 6.48
N ASN A 85 0.47 -9.44 7.73
CA ASN A 85 1.41 -10.21 8.52
C ASN A 85 1.04 -11.69 8.41
N TYR A 86 1.75 -12.43 7.57
CA TYR A 86 1.50 -13.84 7.31
C TYR A 86 2.08 -14.70 8.42
N LYS A 87 1.34 -15.69 8.93
CA LYS A 87 1.98 -16.77 9.70
C LYS A 87 2.72 -17.70 8.74
N SER A 88 4.02 -17.87 8.93
CA SER A 88 4.76 -18.97 8.30
C SER A 88 4.21 -20.31 8.75
N SER A 89 4.52 -21.38 8.01
CA SER A 89 4.27 -22.77 8.44
C SER A 89 4.94 -23.13 9.77
N THR A 90 5.91 -22.32 10.23
CA THR A 90 6.61 -22.46 11.51
C THR A 90 6.04 -21.56 12.63
N GLY A 91 4.91 -20.86 12.39
CA GLY A 91 4.26 -19.99 13.37
C GLY A 91 4.88 -18.59 13.51
N VAL A 92 5.88 -18.26 12.68
CA VAL A 92 6.56 -16.95 12.70
C VAL A 92 5.82 -15.97 11.79
N ALA A 93 5.51 -14.80 12.33
CA ALA A 93 4.90 -13.70 11.60
C ALA A 93 5.89 -13.11 10.56
N ASN A 94 5.51 -13.11 9.28
CA ASN A 94 6.27 -12.59 8.16
C ASN A 94 5.58 -11.36 7.57
N SER A 95 6.34 -10.27 7.48
CA SER A 95 5.98 -9.06 6.73
C SER A 95 6.23 -9.23 5.23
N SER A 96 5.59 -8.41 4.39
CA SER A 96 5.90 -8.30 2.97
C SER A 96 7.40 -8.04 2.74
N VAL A 97 7.98 -8.78 1.80
CA VAL A 97 9.40 -8.71 1.47
C VAL A 97 9.70 -7.39 0.75
N TRP A 98 10.77 -6.70 1.14
CA TRP A 98 11.11 -5.40 0.57
C TRP A 98 11.29 -5.43 -0.94
N SER A 99 11.95 -6.47 -1.49
CA SER A 99 12.25 -6.56 -2.92
C SER A 99 11.00 -6.58 -3.82
N GLU A 100 9.86 -7.07 -3.32
CA GLU A 100 8.61 -7.03 -4.07
C GLU A 100 8.07 -5.60 -4.16
N ILE A 101 8.08 -4.89 -3.03
CA ILE A 101 7.64 -3.50 -2.93
C ILE A 101 8.56 -2.58 -3.75
N GLU A 102 9.86 -2.79 -3.64
CA GLU A 102 10.89 -2.06 -4.38
C GLU A 102 10.69 -2.19 -5.89
N ARG A 103 10.43 -3.41 -6.39
CA ARG A 103 10.13 -3.63 -7.81
C ARG A 103 8.93 -2.82 -8.28
N ASP A 104 7.86 -2.77 -7.48
CA ASP A 104 6.63 -2.08 -7.85
C ASP A 104 6.82 -0.54 -7.82
N PHE A 105 7.65 -0.03 -6.90
CA PHE A 105 8.11 1.37 -6.94
C PHE A 105 9.01 1.68 -8.14
N SER A 106 9.95 0.80 -8.48
CA SER A 106 10.82 0.97 -9.66
C SER A 106 10.00 1.06 -10.94
N TRP A 107 9.01 0.17 -11.10
CA TRP A 107 8.06 0.23 -12.21
C TRP A 107 7.35 1.59 -12.30
N LEU A 108 6.83 2.08 -11.16
CA LEU A 108 6.12 3.36 -11.12
C LEU A 108 7.05 4.51 -11.52
N SER A 109 8.28 4.54 -10.99
CA SER A 109 9.28 5.56 -11.31
C SER A 109 9.61 5.59 -12.79
N GLU A 110 9.90 4.43 -13.38
CA GLU A 110 10.25 4.29 -14.80
C GLU A 110 9.11 4.78 -15.71
N GLU A 111 7.85 4.45 -15.39
CA GLU A 111 6.73 4.91 -16.19
C GLU A 111 6.48 6.42 -16.03
N ILE A 112 6.71 7.00 -14.85
CA ILE A 112 6.63 8.44 -14.64
C ILE A 112 7.70 9.17 -15.45
N GLU A 113 8.94 8.66 -15.46
CA GLU A 113 10.04 9.19 -16.26
C GLU A 113 9.76 9.11 -17.78
N ARG A 114 9.02 8.08 -18.21
CA ARG A 114 8.52 7.96 -19.60
C ARG A 114 7.36 8.90 -19.92
N GLY A 115 6.91 9.74 -18.98
CA GLY A 115 5.86 10.73 -19.19
C GLY A 115 4.45 10.24 -18.86
N PHE A 116 4.29 9.12 -18.13
CA PHE A 116 2.98 8.59 -17.71
C PHE A 116 2.54 9.07 -16.32
N LYS A 117 3.08 10.20 -15.82
CA LYS A 117 2.67 10.80 -14.55
C LYS A 117 1.16 11.03 -14.49
N GLY A 118 0.54 10.64 -13.37
CA GLY A 118 -0.91 10.76 -13.19
C GLY A 118 -1.76 9.82 -14.06
N LYS A 119 -1.12 8.84 -14.71
CA LYS A 119 -1.74 7.72 -15.44
C LYS A 119 -1.30 6.35 -14.92
N ARG A 120 -0.34 6.32 -14.01
CA ARG A 120 0.15 5.13 -13.35
C ARG A 120 -0.07 5.31 -11.86
N ALA A 121 -0.41 4.22 -11.17
CA ALA A 121 -0.48 4.27 -9.74
C ALA A 121 0.01 2.95 -9.14
N PHE A 122 0.64 3.06 -7.98
CA PHE A 122 0.86 1.94 -7.09
C PHE A 122 0.00 2.17 -5.84
N VAL A 123 -0.84 1.22 -5.49
CA VAL A 123 -1.76 1.33 -4.35
C VAL A 123 -1.45 0.26 -3.34
N VAL A 124 -1.21 0.66 -2.09
CA VAL A 124 -0.86 -0.22 -0.99
C VAL A 124 -1.95 -0.16 0.05
N GLY A 125 -2.52 -1.29 0.45
CA GLY A 125 -3.58 -1.36 1.47
C GLY A 125 -3.25 -2.34 2.59
N TRP A 126 -3.77 -2.10 3.79
CA TRP A 126 -3.60 -2.99 4.93
C TRP A 126 -4.66 -2.75 6.01
N PHE A 127 -4.96 -3.79 6.77
CA PHE A 127 -5.78 -3.66 7.98
C PHE A 127 -4.98 -2.99 9.10
N ASN A 128 -5.62 -2.06 9.81
CA ASN A 128 -5.06 -1.37 10.96
C ASN A 128 -5.14 -2.21 12.25
N VAL A 129 -4.74 -3.48 12.15
CA VAL A 129 -4.71 -4.47 13.26
C VAL A 129 -3.31 -4.73 13.77
N VAL A 130 -2.34 -3.96 13.29
CA VAL A 130 -0.92 -4.07 13.61
C VAL A 130 -0.47 -2.85 14.40
N GLU A 131 0.36 -3.06 15.41
CA GLU A 131 0.86 -1.99 16.28
C GLU A 131 1.79 -1.03 15.53
N ARG A 132 2.43 -1.51 14.47
CA ARG A 132 3.40 -0.75 13.68
C ARG A 132 3.47 -1.24 12.24
N PHE A 133 3.69 -0.30 11.32
CA PHE A 133 3.83 -0.59 9.90
C PHE A 133 4.99 -1.56 9.59
N SER A 134 6.04 -1.55 10.40
CA SER A 134 7.18 -2.47 10.23
C SER A 134 6.84 -3.94 10.51
N GLN A 135 5.65 -4.25 11.04
CA GLN A 135 5.16 -5.64 11.17
C GLN A 135 4.62 -6.20 9.84
N ILE A 136 4.32 -5.32 8.88
CA ILE A 136 3.73 -5.68 7.59
C ILE A 136 4.66 -5.37 6.40
N VAL A 137 5.72 -4.58 6.60
CA VAL A 137 6.78 -4.32 5.60
C VAL A 137 8.18 -4.39 6.22
N GLN A 138 9.13 -5.00 5.51
CA GLN A 138 10.53 -5.09 5.94
C GLN A 138 11.31 -3.77 5.82
N LEU A 139 11.17 -2.89 6.81
CA LEU A 139 11.86 -1.59 6.85
C LEU A 139 13.24 -1.59 7.56
N GLY A 140 13.72 -2.75 8.03
CA GLY A 140 14.97 -2.85 8.78
C GLY A 140 16.20 -3.21 7.94
N LYS A 141 17.39 -2.82 8.40
CA LYS A 141 18.70 -3.18 7.79
C LYS A 141 19.06 -4.66 7.95
N GLY A 142 18.47 -5.35 8.92
CA GLY A 142 18.85 -6.71 9.30
C GLY A 142 17.70 -7.55 9.83
N ARG A 143 18.04 -8.74 10.33
CA ARG A 143 17.09 -9.69 10.93
C ARG A 143 16.78 -9.32 12.38
N GLY A 144 15.65 -9.79 12.89
CA GLY A 144 15.21 -9.59 14.28
C GLY A 144 13.80 -9.00 14.35
N SER A 145 13.25 -8.93 15.57
CA SER A 145 11.91 -8.39 15.81
C SER A 145 11.85 -6.86 15.70
N THR A 146 12.97 -6.18 15.99
CA THR A 146 13.10 -4.72 15.99
C THR A 146 14.49 -4.26 15.51
N PRO A 147 14.88 -4.55 14.25
CA PRO A 147 16.16 -4.11 13.69
C PRO A 147 16.27 -2.57 13.63
N ASP A 148 17.47 -2.08 13.32
CA ASP A 148 17.66 -0.67 12.97
C ASP A 148 16.98 -0.33 11.65
N ILE A 149 16.46 0.89 11.53
CA ILE A 149 15.75 1.40 10.37
C ILE A 149 16.68 1.50 9.16
N ASP A 150 16.22 1.01 8.01
CA ASP A 150 16.79 1.36 6.71
C ASP A 150 16.07 2.59 6.17
N HIS A 151 16.67 3.77 6.41
CA HIS A 151 16.12 5.07 5.98
C HIS A 151 15.88 5.15 4.47
N ARG A 152 16.58 4.34 3.68
CA ARG A 152 16.37 4.25 2.23
C ARG A 152 15.01 3.65 1.91
N ARG A 153 14.61 2.61 2.65
CA ARG A 153 13.30 1.94 2.50
C ARG A 153 12.19 2.80 3.09
N MET A 154 12.44 3.41 4.24
CA MET A 154 11.48 4.28 4.90
C MET A 154 11.16 5.52 4.06
N GLY A 155 12.12 6.05 3.29
CA GLY A 155 11.92 7.20 2.40
C GLY A 155 10.86 7.00 1.31
N PHE A 156 10.45 5.76 1.04
CA PHE A 156 9.32 5.46 0.14
C PHE A 156 7.94 5.73 0.77
N PHE A 157 7.87 5.92 2.08
CA PHE A 157 6.61 6.08 2.82
C PHE A 157 6.61 7.40 3.59
N PRO A 158 6.29 8.54 2.94
CA PRO A 158 6.39 9.87 3.54
C PRO A 158 5.37 10.11 4.68
N PHE A 159 4.39 9.23 4.82
CA PHE A 159 3.43 9.20 5.93
C PHE A 159 3.98 8.49 7.19
N LEU A 160 5.25 8.06 7.19
CA LEU A 160 5.92 7.47 8.36
C LEU A 160 6.93 8.45 8.94
N TYR A 161 7.09 8.40 10.26
CA TYR A 161 8.20 9.04 10.97
C TYR A 161 8.73 8.12 12.06
N ASN A 162 9.93 8.37 12.56
CA ASN A 162 10.56 7.56 13.60
C ASN A 162 10.92 8.42 14.82
N ILE A 163 10.73 7.84 16.01
CA ILE A 163 11.14 8.47 17.29
C ILE A 163 12.57 8.05 17.66
N SER A 164 12.97 6.84 17.26
CA SER A 164 14.32 6.30 17.46
C SER A 164 14.79 5.58 16.19
N GLU A 165 16.02 5.06 16.19
CA GLU A 165 16.58 4.28 15.08
C GLU A 165 16.02 2.85 14.99
N LYS A 166 15.15 2.40 15.90
CA LYS A 166 14.55 1.06 15.88
C LYS A 166 13.24 1.02 15.11
N THR A 167 13.02 -0.03 14.31
CA THR A 167 11.77 -0.18 13.53
C THR A 167 10.50 -0.22 14.38
N LYS A 168 10.60 -0.60 15.66
CA LYS A 168 9.47 -0.55 16.61
C LYS A 168 8.95 0.86 16.88
N ASP A 169 9.80 1.86 16.68
CA ASP A 169 9.54 3.26 16.98
C ASP A 169 9.15 4.05 15.72
N ILE A 170 8.85 3.35 14.62
CA ILE A 170 8.19 3.91 13.44
C ILE A 170 6.70 4.11 13.76
N LYS A 171 6.20 5.30 13.44
CA LYS A 171 4.82 5.74 13.68
C LYS A 171 4.23 6.34 12.41
N TYR A 172 2.89 6.33 12.33
CA TYR A 172 2.15 7.01 11.27
C TYR A 172 2.02 8.49 11.57
N LYS A 173 2.24 9.31 10.55
CA LYS A 173 2.04 10.76 10.57
C LYS A 173 0.60 11.09 10.19
N TYR A 174 -0.38 10.69 11.02
CA TYR A 174 -1.81 10.88 10.73
C TYR A 174 -2.21 12.34 10.47
N ILE A 175 -1.47 13.32 11.01
CA ILE A 175 -1.71 14.74 10.72
C ILE A 175 -1.54 15.11 9.24
N SER A 176 -0.74 14.32 8.50
CA SER A 176 -0.54 14.47 7.06
C SER A 176 -1.38 13.47 6.24
N ALA A 177 -2.34 12.79 6.86
CA ALA A 177 -3.29 11.97 6.12
C ALA A 177 -4.15 12.88 5.23
N TYR A 178 -4.56 12.36 4.08
CA TYR A 178 -5.34 13.06 3.04
C TYR A 178 -4.63 14.25 2.39
N GLU A 179 -3.36 14.49 2.73
CA GLU A 179 -2.49 15.46 2.07
C GLU A 179 -1.67 14.81 0.96
N GLU A 180 -1.34 15.58 -0.06
CA GLU A 180 -0.39 15.16 -1.09
C GLU A 180 1.04 15.36 -0.57
N LEU A 181 1.80 14.27 -0.51
CA LEU A 181 3.17 14.22 -0.02
C LEU A 181 4.12 13.82 -1.15
N GLU A 182 5.35 14.34 -1.12
CA GLU A 182 6.40 13.89 -2.03
C GLU A 182 7.12 12.66 -1.48
N VAL A 183 7.40 11.69 -2.34
CA VAL A 183 8.20 10.54 -1.97
C VAL A 183 9.68 10.91 -2.02
N ASN A 184 10.28 11.04 -0.83
CA ASN A 184 11.68 11.41 -0.66
C ASN A 184 12.56 10.17 -0.49
N SER A 185 12.67 9.37 -1.55
CA SER A 185 13.63 8.26 -1.61
C SER A 185 14.83 8.65 -2.45
N LEU A 186 16.04 8.38 -1.97
CA LEU A 186 17.29 8.60 -2.70
C LEU A 186 17.40 7.76 -4.00
N TYR A 187 16.51 6.79 -4.19
CA TYR A 187 16.50 5.86 -5.33
C TYR A 187 15.39 6.16 -6.34
N LEU A 188 14.44 7.02 -5.98
CA LEU A 188 13.49 7.59 -6.91
C LEU A 188 14.06 8.95 -7.31
N ASN A 189 14.02 9.31 -8.60
CA ASN A 189 14.38 10.66 -9.01
C ASN A 189 13.51 11.64 -8.20
N SER A 190 14.15 12.33 -7.25
CA SER A 190 13.47 13.03 -6.17
C SER A 190 12.52 14.10 -6.75
N GLY A 191 11.24 14.03 -6.38
CA GLY A 191 10.19 14.96 -6.81
C GLY A 191 9.22 14.46 -7.90
N SER A 192 9.40 13.24 -8.42
CA SER A 192 8.51 12.75 -9.49
C SER A 192 7.26 12.03 -8.97
N VAL A 193 7.38 11.22 -7.92
CA VAL A 193 6.31 10.39 -7.34
C VAL A 193 5.63 11.14 -6.19
N LYS A 194 4.30 11.24 -6.27
CA LYS A 194 3.44 11.75 -5.20
C LYS A 194 2.85 10.60 -4.41
N CYS A 195 2.51 10.85 -3.16
CA CYS A 195 1.87 9.91 -2.26
C CYS A 195 0.69 10.59 -1.54
N MET A 196 -0.39 9.86 -1.32
CA MET A 196 -1.43 10.26 -0.37
C MET A 196 -1.79 9.07 0.50
N PHE A 197 -1.76 9.30 1.80
CA PHE A 197 -2.12 8.32 2.82
C PHE A 197 -3.55 8.57 3.30
N PHE A 198 -4.37 7.53 3.28
CA PHE A 198 -5.75 7.52 3.73
C PHE A 198 -5.83 6.65 4.97
N GLY A 199 -6.12 7.28 6.11
CA GLY A 199 -6.26 6.58 7.36
C GLY A 199 -6.24 7.52 8.57
N ALA A 200 -6.94 7.10 9.60
CA ALA A 200 -6.98 7.66 10.93
C ALA A 200 -6.72 6.55 11.96
N PRO A 201 -6.31 6.90 13.21
CA PRO A 201 -6.04 5.90 14.24
C PRO A 201 -7.18 4.90 14.51
N THR A 202 -8.43 5.32 14.26
CA THR A 202 -9.65 4.55 14.49
C THR A 202 -10.13 3.79 13.25
N ASP A 203 -9.52 4.01 12.08
CA ASP A 203 -9.93 3.31 10.86
C ASP A 203 -9.52 1.84 10.93
N VAL A 204 -10.38 0.98 10.37
CA VAL A 204 -10.16 -0.46 10.27
C VAL A 204 -9.14 -0.80 9.18
N PHE A 205 -9.06 0.03 8.15
CA PHE A 205 -8.25 -0.20 6.97
C PHE A 205 -7.53 1.09 6.56
N HIS A 206 -6.29 0.95 6.11
CA HIS A 206 -5.47 2.04 5.63
C HIS A 206 -5.09 1.81 4.18
N ILE A 207 -4.94 2.91 3.44
CA ILE A 207 -4.52 2.88 2.04
C ILE A 207 -3.47 3.97 1.80
N ALA A 208 -2.45 3.66 1.02
CA ALA A 208 -1.53 4.65 0.45
C ALA A 208 -1.56 4.54 -1.07
N VAL A 209 -1.72 5.67 -1.75
CA VAL A 209 -1.72 5.76 -3.21
C VAL A 209 -0.47 6.52 -3.64
N PHE A 210 0.26 5.98 -4.61
CA PHE A 210 1.46 6.57 -5.20
C PHE A 210 1.25 6.79 -6.71
N TRP A 211 1.61 7.95 -7.28
CA TRP A 211 1.37 8.28 -8.71
C TRP A 211 2.25 9.40 -9.29
#